data_AF-A0A066UPM2-F1
#
_entry.id   AF-A0A066UPM2-F1
#
_cell.length_a   1.000
_cell.length_b   1.000
_cell.length_c   1.000
_cell.angle_alpha   90.00
_cell.angle_beta   90.00
_cell.angle_gamma   90.00
#
_symmetry.space_group_name_H-M   'P 1'
#
loop_
_entity.id
_entity.type
_entity.pdbx_description
1 polymer ?
#
loop_
_entity_poly.entity_id
_entity_poly.type
_entity_poly.pdbx_seq_one_letter_code
_entity_poly.pdbx_strand_id
1 'polypeptide(L)'
;MTAIEIDQVAQALNAYLITLTPVRTRFDEFLLGDSAALSDSELLELYVFRTKGRCMNCHFGMAMSDDKFHNLNQTLAGRPRQDFGKCAVTRDAKDFGKFKTPSLRNLSSSKPWFHHGLFTNLWGVVAIYNQA
;
A
#
# COMPACT_ATOMS: atom_id res chain seq x y z
N MET A 1 -27.60 27.59 -20.53
CA MET A 1 -26.94 26.54 -19.72
C MET A 1 -25.49 26.52 -20.13
N THR A 2 -24.56 26.70 -19.19
CA THR A 2 -23.13 26.49 -19.43
C THR A 2 -22.86 24.99 -19.54
N ALA A 3 -22.05 24.59 -20.52
CA ALA A 3 -21.62 23.21 -20.66
C ALA A 3 -20.78 22.77 -19.44
N ILE A 4 -20.86 21.49 -19.08
CA ILE A 4 -20.01 20.88 -18.05
C ILE A 4 -18.83 20.22 -18.78
N GLU A 5 -17.62 20.70 -18.50
CA GLU A 5 -16.39 20.21 -19.11
C GLU A 5 -15.71 19.14 -18.24
N ILE A 6 -14.94 18.24 -18.87
CA ILE A 6 -14.25 17.14 -18.17
C ILE A 6 -13.30 17.65 -17.08
N ASP A 7 -12.65 18.79 -17.30
CA ASP A 7 -11.73 19.40 -16.33
C ASP A 7 -12.47 19.88 -15.07
N GLN A 8 -13.70 20.38 -15.22
CA GLN A 8 -14.53 20.79 -14.08
C GLN A 8 -14.95 19.58 -13.24
N VAL A 9 -15.25 18.45 -13.90
CA VAL A 9 -15.54 17.18 -13.23
C VAL A 9 -14.31 16.67 -12.48
N ALA A 10 -13.14 16.70 -13.11
CA ALA A 10 -11.88 16.27 -12.49
C ALA A 10 -11.51 17.13 -11.27
N GLN A 11 -11.68 18.46 -11.37
CA GLN A 11 -11.45 19.38 -10.25
C GLN A 11 -12.41 19.13 -9.08
N ALA A 12 -13.71 18.97 -9.36
CA ALA A 12 -14.71 18.68 -8.34
C ALA A 12 -14.46 17.33 -7.65
N LEU A 13 -14.10 16.30 -8.42
CA LEU A 13 -13.74 14.99 -7.87
C LEU A 13 -12.48 15.07 -7.01
N ASN A 14 -11.43 15.74 -7.47
CA ASN A 14 -10.21 15.91 -6.68
C ASN A 14 -10.49 16.66 -5.37
N ALA A 15 -11.31 17.71 -5.39
CA ALA A 15 -11.70 18.46 -4.21
C ALA A 15 -12.41 17.58 -3.16
N TYR A 16 -13.20 16.60 -3.59
CA TYR A 16 -13.79 15.60 -2.69
C TYR A 16 -12.76 14.58 -2.20
N LEU A 17 -11.95 14.01 -3.11
CA LEU A 17 -10.98 12.96 -2.78
C LEU A 17 -9.93 13.41 -1.75
N ILE A 18 -9.48 14.67 -1.79
CA ILE A 18 -8.53 15.19 -0.78
C ILE A 18 -9.13 15.31 0.63
N THR A 19 -10.46 15.33 0.76
CA THR A 19 -11.13 15.31 2.08
C THR A 19 -11.22 13.89 2.67
N LEU A 20 -10.96 12.85 1.87
CA LEU A 20 -11.00 11.45 2.29
C LEU A 20 -9.69 11.08 3.01
N THR A 21 -9.48 11.66 4.19
CA THR A 21 -8.34 11.31 5.04
C THR A 21 -8.58 9.99 5.79
N PRO A 22 -7.55 9.17 6.03
CA PRO A 22 -7.68 7.97 6.86
C PRO A 22 -8.24 8.30 8.24
N VAL A 23 -9.09 7.41 8.77
CA VAL A 23 -9.58 7.51 10.15
C VAL A 23 -8.39 7.40 11.10
N ARG A 24 -8.36 8.25 12.11
CA ARG A 24 -7.34 8.23 13.17
C ARG A 24 -7.42 6.92 13.94
N THR A 25 -6.27 6.30 14.17
CA THR A 25 -6.14 4.97 14.79
C THR A 25 -5.27 5.02 16.05
N ARG A 26 -5.29 3.93 16.83
CA ARG A 26 -4.35 3.74 17.96
C ARG A 26 -2.88 3.83 17.55
N PHE A 27 -2.56 3.44 16.31
CA PHE A 27 -1.21 3.59 15.77
C PHE A 27 -0.84 5.07 15.57
N ASP A 28 -1.79 5.96 15.27
CA ASP A 28 -1.53 7.39 15.19
C ASP A 28 -1.21 8.00 16.56
N GLU A 29 -1.96 7.63 17.60
CA GLU A 29 -1.65 8.07 18.97
C GLU A 29 -0.26 7.61 19.40
N PHE A 30 0.10 6.37 19.06
CA PHE A 30 1.45 5.85 19.30
C PHE A 30 2.52 6.66 18.58
N LEU A 31 2.32 7.01 17.31
CA LEU A 31 3.25 7.85 16.55
C LEU A 31 3.36 9.28 17.12
N LEU A 32 2.30 9.79 17.74
CA LEU A 32 2.27 11.10 18.40
C LEU A 32 2.86 11.09 19.82
N GLY A 33 3.31 9.93 20.31
CA GLY A 33 4.05 9.79 21.57
C GLY A 33 3.28 9.08 22.69
N ASP A 34 2.03 8.68 22.48
CA ASP A 34 1.30 7.85 23.44
C ASP A 34 1.73 6.39 23.33
N SER A 35 2.78 6.03 24.07
CA SER A 35 3.29 4.64 24.09
C SER A 35 2.27 3.63 24.61
N ALA A 36 1.26 4.07 25.38
CA ALA A 36 0.22 3.20 25.93
C ALA A 36 -0.92 2.91 24.93
N ALA A 37 -0.92 3.59 23.78
CA ALA A 37 -1.94 3.39 22.76
C ALA A 37 -1.89 1.98 22.13
N LEU A 38 -0.72 1.33 22.12
CA LEU A 38 -0.53 -0.05 21.64
C LEU A 38 -0.36 -1.01 22.82
N SER A 39 -0.93 -2.21 22.68
CA SER A 39 -0.72 -3.32 23.61
C SER A 39 0.67 -3.94 23.43
N ASP A 40 1.13 -4.70 24.42
CA ASP A 40 2.42 -5.40 24.37
C ASP A 40 2.55 -6.31 23.14
N SER A 41 1.47 -6.99 22.75
CA SER A 41 1.46 -7.82 21.53
C SER A 41 1.62 -6.98 20.27
N GLU A 42 0.96 -5.82 20.18
CA GLU A 42 1.08 -4.92 19.03
C GLU A 42 2.49 -4.30 18.95
N LEU A 43 3.10 -3.99 20.10
CA LEU A 43 4.48 -3.50 20.18
C LEU A 43 5.50 -4.57 19.75
N LEU A 44 5.28 -5.84 20.15
CA LEU A 44 6.10 -6.96 19.71
C LEU A 44 6.01 -7.16 18.18
N GLU A 45 4.80 -7.12 17.62
CA GLU A 45 4.62 -7.25 16.18
C GLU A 45 5.18 -6.04 15.41
N LEU A 46 5.08 -4.83 15.96
CA LEU A 46 5.75 -3.65 15.40
C LEU A 46 7.29 -3.81 15.42
N TYR A 47 7.84 -4.44 16.45
CA TYR A 47 9.26 -4.78 16.50
C TYR A 47 9.63 -5.77 15.37
N VAL A 48 8.84 -6.83 15.15
CA VAL A 48 9.06 -7.75 14.03
C VAL A 48 8.96 -7.01 12.69
N PHE A 49 7.93 -6.19 12.50
CA PHE A 49 7.68 -5.41 11.30
C PHE A 49 8.87 -4.50 10.92
N ARG A 50 9.48 -3.83 11.91
CA ARG A 50 10.62 -2.91 11.68
C ARG A 50 11.98 -3.61 11.62
N THR A 51 12.10 -4.83 12.14
CA THR A 51 13.38 -5.56 12.22
C THR A 51 13.39 -6.78 11.28
N LYS A 52 13.15 -7.98 11.80
CA LYS A 52 13.23 -9.25 11.08
C LYS A 52 12.33 -9.28 9.85
N GLY A 53 11.13 -8.72 9.94
CA GLY A 53 10.18 -8.63 8.83
C GLY A 53 10.56 -7.62 7.76
N ARG A 54 11.46 -6.66 8.08
CA ARG A 54 12.00 -5.66 7.15
C ARG A 54 10.93 -4.83 6.40
N CYS A 55 9.68 -4.85 6.86
CA CYS A 55 8.54 -4.23 6.20
C CYS A 55 8.69 -2.70 6.16
N MET A 56 9.29 -2.15 7.21
CA MET A 56 9.54 -0.71 7.34
C MET A 56 10.58 -0.16 6.36
N ASN A 57 11.29 -1.00 5.59
CA ASN A 57 12.17 -0.51 4.52
C ASN A 57 11.38 0.17 3.38
N CYS A 58 10.11 -0.23 3.20
CA CYS A 58 9.21 0.38 2.20
C CYS A 58 7.96 0.97 2.84
N HIS A 59 7.48 0.44 3.97
CA HIS A 59 6.25 0.89 4.62
C HIS A 59 6.54 1.67 5.91
N PHE A 60 6.77 2.97 5.77
CA PHE A 60 7.10 3.86 6.90
C PHE A 60 6.38 5.22 6.81
N GLY A 61 6.54 6.03 7.86
CA GLY A 61 5.97 7.37 7.97
C GLY A 61 4.45 7.37 8.11
N MET A 62 3.85 8.57 8.06
CA MET A 62 2.40 8.75 8.27
C MET A 62 1.56 7.98 7.23
N ALA A 63 2.03 7.88 5.99
CA ALA A 63 1.33 7.14 4.93
C ALA A 63 1.58 5.63 4.99
N MET A 64 2.52 5.14 5.79
CA MET A 64 2.98 3.74 5.79
C MET A 64 3.35 3.26 4.37
N SER A 65 4.08 4.12 3.65
CA SER A 65 4.58 3.91 2.29
C SER A 65 5.77 4.84 2.03
N ASP A 66 6.71 4.39 1.22
CA ASP A 66 7.84 5.16 0.74
C ASP A 66 7.59 5.86 -0.61
N ASP A 67 6.39 5.69 -1.17
CA ASP A 67 5.96 6.18 -2.49
C ASP A 67 6.85 5.76 -3.67
N LYS A 68 7.74 4.76 -3.48
CA LYS A 68 8.63 4.23 -4.51
C LYS A 68 8.04 2.99 -5.18
N PHE A 69 8.72 2.55 -6.23
CA PHE A 69 8.34 1.40 -7.04
C PHE A 69 9.30 0.23 -6.81
N HIS A 70 8.76 -0.92 -6.42
CA HIS A 70 9.53 -2.13 -6.08
C HIS A 70 8.97 -3.35 -6.78
N ASN A 71 9.83 -4.33 -7.07
CA ASN A 71 9.43 -5.59 -7.69
C ASN A 71 9.45 -6.71 -6.65
N LEU A 72 8.31 -7.35 -6.45
CA LEU A 72 8.10 -8.49 -5.54
C LEU A 72 7.94 -9.83 -6.29
N ASN A 73 8.26 -9.85 -7.58
CA ASN A 73 8.12 -10.98 -8.49
C ASN A 73 6.69 -11.55 -8.58
N GLN A 74 5.67 -10.69 -8.48
CA GLN A 74 4.24 -11.06 -8.49
C GLN A 74 3.53 -10.82 -9.84
N THR A 75 4.24 -10.51 -10.93
CA THR A 75 3.65 -10.08 -12.21
C THR A 75 2.94 -11.15 -13.03
N LEU A 76 2.90 -12.41 -12.57
CA LEU A 76 2.31 -13.54 -13.31
C LEU A 76 2.78 -13.61 -14.77
N ALA A 77 4.08 -13.39 -15.01
CA ALA A 77 4.62 -13.22 -16.35
C ALA A 77 4.30 -14.41 -17.27
N GLY A 78 3.77 -14.13 -18.47
CA GLY A 78 3.37 -15.16 -19.44
C GLY A 78 2.10 -15.94 -19.07
N ARG A 79 1.32 -15.47 -18.09
CA ARG A 79 0.06 -16.09 -17.65
C ARG A 79 -1.11 -15.10 -17.77
N PRO A 80 -2.37 -15.59 -17.76
CA PRO A 80 -3.53 -14.71 -17.62
C PRO A 80 -3.40 -13.80 -16.39
N ARG A 81 -3.84 -12.54 -16.52
CA ARG A 81 -3.69 -11.45 -15.54
C ARG A 81 -2.25 -10.97 -15.31
N GLN A 82 -1.38 -11.17 -16.29
CA GLN A 82 -0.07 -10.50 -16.30
C GLN A 82 -0.25 -8.98 -16.25
N ASP A 83 0.47 -8.35 -15.35
CA ASP A 83 0.56 -6.89 -15.21
C ASP A 83 2.03 -6.48 -15.27
N PHE A 84 2.37 -5.52 -16.13
CA PHE A 84 3.75 -5.05 -16.30
C PHE A 84 4.16 -4.01 -15.24
N GLY A 85 3.22 -3.54 -14.43
CA GLY A 85 3.44 -2.49 -13.45
C GLY A 85 3.95 -1.21 -14.13
N LYS A 86 4.95 -0.57 -13.54
CA LYS A 86 5.53 0.68 -14.04
C LYS A 86 6.01 0.62 -15.49
N CYS A 87 6.47 -0.54 -15.97
CA CYS A 87 6.89 -0.74 -17.35
C CYS A 87 5.77 -0.51 -18.39
N ALA A 88 4.50 -0.71 -18.02
CA ALA A 88 3.38 -0.40 -18.92
C ALA A 88 3.36 1.09 -19.35
N VAL A 89 3.87 1.97 -18.49
CA VAL A 89 3.94 3.42 -18.72
C VAL A 89 5.31 3.81 -19.27
N THR A 90 6.40 3.38 -18.63
CA THR A 90 7.75 3.85 -18.97
C THR A 90 8.34 3.18 -20.21
N ARG A 91 7.86 1.99 -20.57
CA ARG A 91 8.42 1.13 -21.62
C ARG A 91 9.87 0.67 -21.38
N ASP A 92 10.43 0.90 -20.18
CA ASP A 92 11.76 0.41 -19.79
C ASP A 92 11.65 -0.99 -19.17
N ALA A 93 12.37 -1.96 -19.72
CA ALA A 93 12.45 -3.32 -19.20
C ALA A 93 12.93 -3.38 -17.74
N LYS A 94 13.74 -2.41 -17.29
CA LYS A 94 14.20 -2.31 -15.90
C LYS A 94 13.08 -2.02 -14.92
N ASP A 95 11.94 -1.51 -15.38
CA ASP A 95 10.76 -1.23 -14.57
C ASP A 95 9.73 -2.36 -14.60
N PHE A 96 10.03 -3.47 -15.27
CA PHE A 96 9.15 -4.63 -15.35
C PHE A 96 8.82 -5.13 -13.95
N GLY A 97 7.52 -5.20 -13.64
CA GLY A 97 6.99 -5.71 -12.38
C GLY A 97 7.25 -4.87 -11.16
N LYS A 98 7.70 -3.62 -11.35
CA LYS A 98 7.73 -2.68 -10.25
C LYS A 98 6.34 -2.07 -10.05
N PHE A 99 5.85 -2.16 -8.81
CA PHE A 99 4.61 -1.53 -8.38
C PHE A 99 4.90 -0.51 -7.29
N LYS A 100 4.10 0.56 -7.25
CA LYS A 100 4.19 1.54 -6.18
C LYS A 100 3.88 0.86 -4.84
N THR A 101 4.67 1.14 -3.81
CA THR A 101 4.37 0.71 -2.43
C THR A 101 2.99 1.26 -2.02
N PRO A 102 1.98 0.40 -1.78
CA PRO A 102 0.69 0.89 -1.32
C PRO A 102 0.79 1.37 0.13
N SER A 103 -0.05 2.33 0.50
CA SER A 103 -0.25 2.67 1.91
C SER A 103 -0.83 1.47 2.67
N LEU A 104 -0.33 1.21 3.88
CA LEU A 104 -0.94 0.23 4.79
C LEU A 104 -2.04 0.82 5.67
N ARG A 105 -2.43 2.10 5.47
CA ARG A 105 -3.59 2.67 6.15
C ARG A 105 -4.86 1.94 5.71
N ASN A 106 -5.70 1.57 6.68
CA ASN A 106 -6.93 0.82 6.45
C ASN A 106 -6.73 -0.54 5.75
N LEU A 107 -5.54 -1.15 5.88
CA LEU A 107 -5.19 -2.40 5.20
C LEU A 107 -6.22 -3.52 5.41
N SER A 108 -6.76 -3.66 6.63
CA SER A 108 -7.74 -4.70 6.97
C SER A 108 -9.07 -4.58 6.22
N SER A 109 -9.39 -3.39 5.71
CA SER A 109 -10.64 -3.09 4.99
C SER A 109 -10.49 -3.10 3.47
N SER A 110 -9.28 -3.27 2.94
CA SER A 110 -8.98 -3.13 1.50
C SER A 110 -8.74 -4.44 0.76
N LYS A 111 -9.10 -5.58 1.36
CA LYS A 111 -9.00 -6.89 0.70
C LYS A 111 -9.83 -6.93 -0.61
N PRO A 112 -9.42 -7.71 -1.62
CA PRO A 112 -8.20 -8.54 -1.67
C PRO A 112 -6.93 -7.74 -1.98
N TRP A 113 -5.76 -8.26 -1.58
CA TRP A 113 -4.48 -7.57 -1.70
C TRP A 113 -3.63 -7.98 -2.91
N PHE A 114 -2.56 -7.20 -3.13
CA PHE A 114 -1.71 -7.12 -4.33
C PHE A 114 -2.45 -6.60 -5.57
N HIS A 115 -1.68 -6.20 -6.59
CA HIS A 115 -2.21 -5.62 -7.83
C HIS A 115 -3.17 -6.55 -8.58
N HIS A 116 -3.02 -7.87 -8.41
CA HIS A 116 -3.86 -8.89 -9.03
C HIS A 116 -5.02 -9.38 -8.12
N GLY A 117 -5.13 -8.89 -6.88
CA GLY A 117 -6.26 -9.19 -5.99
C GLY A 117 -6.46 -10.68 -5.64
N LEU A 118 -5.39 -11.47 -5.54
CA LEU A 118 -5.51 -12.93 -5.31
C LEU A 118 -5.46 -13.31 -3.82
N PHE A 119 -5.08 -12.38 -2.93
CA PHE A 119 -4.91 -12.67 -1.51
C PHE A 119 -6.09 -12.12 -0.72
N THR A 120 -6.83 -13.00 -0.05
CA THR A 120 -8.02 -12.66 0.74
C THR A 120 -7.80 -12.74 2.25
N ASN A 121 -6.62 -13.22 2.69
CA ASN A 121 -6.19 -13.21 4.09
C ASN A 121 -4.75 -12.66 4.23
N LEU A 122 -4.47 -11.94 5.33
CA LEU A 122 -3.15 -11.33 5.59
C LEU A 122 -2.07 -12.36 5.88
N TRP A 123 -2.42 -13.53 6.42
CA TRP A 123 -1.46 -14.61 6.66
C TRP A 123 -0.79 -15.07 5.36
N GLY A 124 -1.54 -15.17 4.27
CA GLY A 124 -1.04 -15.49 2.94
C GLY A 124 -0.15 -14.40 2.38
N VAL A 125 -0.47 -13.13 2.65
CA VAL A 125 0.40 -12.00 2.29
C VAL A 125 1.75 -12.11 3.01
N VAL A 126 1.72 -12.27 4.34
CA VAL A 126 2.94 -12.40 5.17
C VAL A 126 3.73 -13.65 4.79
N ALA A 127 3.06 -14.76 4.47
CA ALA A 127 3.71 -16.01 4.06
C ALA A 127 4.57 -15.84 2.80
N ILE A 128 4.20 -14.98 1.85
CA ILE A 128 5.04 -14.66 0.68
C ILE A 128 6.38 -14.06 1.11
N TYR A 129 6.38 -13.18 2.12
CA TYR A 129 7.60 -12.55 2.63
C TYR A 129 8.44 -13.47 3.53
N ASN A 130 7.84 -14.53 4.07
CA ASN A 130 8.54 -15.54 4.88
C ASN A 130 9.18 -16.67 4.05
N GLN A 131 8.89 -16.74 2.74
CA GLN A 131 9.45 -17.74 1.83
C GLN A 131 10.67 -17.23 1.03
N ALA A 132 11.10 -16.00 1.29
CA ALA A 132 12.18 -15.32 0.59
C ALA A 132 13.53 -15.43 1.32
#